data_AF-A0A3N0VG79-F1
#
_entry.id   AF-A0A3N0VG79-F1
#
_cell.length_a   1.000
_cell.length_b   1.000
_cell.length_c   1.000
_cell.angle_alpha   90.00
_cell.angle_beta   90.00
_cell.angle_gamma   90.00
#
_symmetry.space_group_name_H-M   'P 1'
#
loop_
_entity.id
_entity.type
_entity.pdbx_description
1 polymer ?
#
loop_
_entity_poly.entity_id
_entity_poly.type
_entity_poly.pdbx_seq_one_letter_code
_entity_poly.pdbx_strand_id
1 'polypeptide(L)'
;MRNYDHIPASTVRFWAWLDSAVTWMLAIPALAPQFLGGLYWLNGLLGGAAQPPPFEPIHLLFVSLTGSLVSVWVVARLLHPVGLLAVIDGWGRLWVGASLVWILLLGGPPVLALFVLTEWAGAVAQLRAAYRRA
;
A
#
# COMPACT_ATOMS: atom_id res chain seq x y z
N MET A 1 10.49 -1.81 -26.35
CA MET A 1 9.81 -1.74 -25.03
C MET A 1 8.41 -2.29 -25.20
N ARG A 2 7.88 -3.09 -24.26
CA ARG A 2 6.51 -3.64 -24.35
C ARG A 2 5.51 -2.48 -24.20
N ASN A 3 4.53 -2.39 -25.10
CA ASN A 3 3.47 -1.39 -25.00
C ASN A 3 2.41 -1.85 -23.98
N TYR A 4 1.97 -0.93 -23.11
CA TYR A 4 0.94 -1.15 -22.09
C TYR A 4 -0.26 -0.19 -22.23
N ASP A 5 -0.39 0.52 -23.36
CA ASP A 5 -1.45 1.51 -23.61
C ASP A 5 -2.86 0.90 -23.60
N HIS A 6 -2.96 -0.43 -23.73
CA HIS A 6 -4.23 -1.15 -23.61
C HIS A 6 -4.76 -1.24 -22.17
N ILE A 7 -3.96 -0.91 -21.16
CA ILE A 7 -4.40 -0.87 -19.76
C ILE A 7 -5.20 0.42 -19.53
N PRO A 8 -6.47 0.33 -19.07
CA PRO A 8 -7.29 1.52 -18.86
C PRO A 8 -6.71 2.44 -17.78
N ALA A 9 -6.73 3.76 -18.04
CA ALA A 9 -6.37 4.78 -17.07
C ALA A 9 -7.20 4.70 -15.77
N SER A 10 -8.46 4.25 -15.87
CA SER A 10 -9.33 4.03 -14.71
C SER A 10 -8.79 2.97 -13.76
N THR A 11 -8.15 1.91 -14.27
CA THR A 11 -7.50 0.88 -13.45
C THR A 11 -6.36 1.50 -12.64
N VAL A 12 -5.52 2.32 -13.26
CA VAL A 12 -4.40 2.98 -12.59
C VAL A 12 -4.90 3.93 -11.50
N ARG A 13 -5.89 4.76 -11.82
CA ARG A 13 -6.47 5.74 -10.88
C ARG A 13 -7.20 5.09 -9.72
N PHE A 14 -7.93 4.00 -9.95
CA PHE A 14 -8.65 3.28 -8.90
C PHE A 14 -7.69 2.83 -7.80
N TRP A 15 -6.61 2.14 -8.18
CA TRP A 15 -5.60 1.66 -7.23
C TRP A 15 -4.82 2.80 -6.57
N ALA A 16 -4.51 3.87 -7.31
CA ALA A 16 -3.87 5.05 -6.72
C ALA A 16 -4.74 5.76 -5.68
N TRP A 17 -6.06 5.84 -5.90
CA TRP A 17 -7.01 6.39 -4.92
C TRP A 17 -7.17 5.50 -3.69
N LEU A 18 -7.17 4.17 -3.85
CA LEU A 18 -7.18 3.27 -2.70
C LEU A 18 -5.95 3.46 -1.83
N ASP A 19 -4.75 3.58 -2.43
CA ASP A 19 -3.53 3.79 -1.68
C ASP A 19 -3.53 5.15 -0.95
N SER A 20 -4.10 6.19 -1.56
CA SER A 20 -4.10 7.55 -1.00
C SER A 20 -4.83 7.65 0.35
N ALA A 21 -5.87 6.83 0.55
CA ALA A 21 -6.62 6.76 1.80
C ALA A 21 -5.74 6.39 3.00
N VAL A 22 -4.67 5.64 2.76
CA VAL A 22 -3.68 5.26 3.78
C VAL A 22 -2.51 6.23 3.78
N THR A 23 -1.94 6.49 2.60
CA THR A 23 -0.60 7.08 2.50
C THR A 23 -0.58 8.55 2.87
N TRP A 24 -1.67 9.29 2.63
CA TRP A 24 -1.76 10.71 3.02
C TRP A 24 -1.79 10.90 4.53
N MET A 25 -2.47 10.00 5.26
CA MET A 25 -2.46 10.03 6.73
C MET A 25 -1.06 9.69 7.26
N LEU A 26 -0.38 8.72 6.63
CA LEU A 26 0.99 8.38 7.02
C LEU A 26 1.97 9.50 6.70
N ALA A 27 1.80 10.22 5.58
CA ALA A 27 2.73 11.27 5.16
C ALA A 27 2.82 12.46 6.13
N ILE A 28 1.76 12.71 6.91
CA ILE A 28 1.71 13.82 7.86
C ILE A 28 2.09 13.28 9.26
N PRO A 29 3.23 13.70 9.86
CA PRO A 29 3.72 13.13 11.11
C PRO A 29 2.73 13.17 12.28
N ALA A 30 1.87 14.19 12.33
CA ALA A 30 0.84 14.30 13.36
C ALA A 30 -0.34 13.33 13.18
N LEU A 31 -0.59 12.88 11.94
CA LEU A 31 -1.70 11.98 11.62
C LEU A 31 -1.28 10.50 11.61
N ALA A 32 0.00 10.21 11.34
CA ALA A 32 0.50 8.84 11.33
C ALA A 32 0.20 8.06 12.64
N PRO A 33 0.39 8.62 13.86
CA PRO A 33 0.03 7.93 15.10
C PRO A 33 -1.47 7.62 15.21
N GLN A 34 -2.33 8.50 14.68
CA GLN A 34 -3.78 8.30 14.72
C GLN A 34 -4.20 7.15 13.81
N PHE A 35 -3.63 7.10 12.60
CA PHE A 35 -3.84 5.98 11.68
C PHE A 35 -3.38 4.65 12.30
N LEU A 36 -2.16 4.62 12.87
CA LEU A 36 -1.62 3.44 13.53
C LEU A 36 -2.47 3.02 14.74
N GLY A 37 -2.98 3.97 15.53
CA GLY A 37 -3.91 3.71 16.64
C GLY A 37 -5.20 3.04 16.16
N GLY A 38 -5.81 3.55 15.07
CA GLY A 38 -6.99 2.91 14.46
C GLY A 38 -6.69 1.51 13.92
N LEU A 39 -5.52 1.32 13.34
CA LEU A 39 -5.09 0.01 12.85
C LEU A 39 -4.93 -1.01 13.98
N TYR A 40 -4.31 -0.60 15.09
CA TYR A 40 -4.15 -1.46 16.26
C TYR A 40 -5.47 -1.70 16.98
N TRP A 41 -6.39 -0.74 17.00
CA TRP A 41 -7.75 -0.97 17.48
C TRP A 41 -8.42 -2.12 16.70
N LEU A 42 -8.33 -2.09 15.37
CA LEU A 42 -8.83 -3.19 14.53
C LEU A 42 -8.07 -4.50 14.77
N ASN A 43 -6.75 -4.43 14.96
CA ASN A 43 -5.92 -5.58 15.33
C ASN A 43 -6.38 -6.24 16.64
N GLY A 44 -6.81 -5.44 17.62
CA GLY A 44 -7.42 -5.91 18.87
C GLY A 44 -8.70 -6.69 18.65
N LEU A 45 -9.56 -6.24 17.71
CA LEU A 45 -10.77 -6.98 17.32
C LEU A 45 -10.46 -8.32 16.66
N LEU A 46 -9.28 -8.46 16.05
CA LEU A 46 -8.78 -9.69 15.44
C LEU A 46 -8.00 -10.58 16.43
N GLY A 47 -8.03 -10.26 17.74
CA GLY A 47 -7.36 -11.03 18.79
C GLY A 47 -5.87 -10.70 18.98
N GLY A 48 -5.35 -9.68 18.29
CA GLY A 48 -4.00 -9.15 18.51
C GLY A 48 -3.94 -8.06 19.58
N ALA A 49 -2.81 -7.35 19.66
CA ALA A 49 -2.68 -6.17 20.52
C ALA A 49 -3.58 -5.03 20.02
N ALA A 50 -4.30 -4.37 20.93
CA ALA A 50 -5.21 -3.26 20.63
C ALA A 50 -4.53 -1.89 20.59
N GLN A 51 -3.27 -1.80 21.03
CA GLN A 51 -2.49 -0.56 21.10
C GLN A 51 -1.16 -0.73 20.39
N PRO A 52 -0.71 0.28 19.62
CA PRO A 52 0.59 0.25 18.99
C PRO A 52 1.71 0.26 20.03
N PRO A 53 2.87 -0.38 19.74
CA PRO A 53 4.06 -0.19 20.55
C PRO A 53 4.48 1.29 20.51
N PRO A 54 5.23 1.77 21.52
CA PRO A 54 5.74 3.13 21.51
C PRO A 54 6.67 3.36 20.31
N PHE A 55 6.46 4.47 19.61
CA PHE A 55 7.28 4.89 18.49
C PHE A 55 8.24 5.99 18.94
N GLU A 56 9.54 5.73 18.82
CA GLU A 56 10.55 6.77 18.91
C GLU A 56 10.44 7.76 17.74
N PRO A 57 10.91 9.01 17.89
CA PRO A 57 10.86 10.01 16.82
C PRO A 57 11.45 9.53 15.49
N ILE A 58 12.51 8.73 15.55
CA ILE A 58 13.14 8.16 14.36
C ILE A 58 12.23 7.15 13.63
N HIS A 59 11.43 6.38 14.36
CA HIS A 59 10.46 5.46 13.76
C HIS A 59 9.33 6.23 13.08
N LEU A 60 8.83 7.30 13.72
CA LEU A 60 7.82 8.18 13.13
C LEU A 60 8.33 8.90 11.87
N LEU A 61 9.61 9.28 11.85
CA LEU A 61 10.25 9.80 10.64
C LEU A 61 10.16 8.78 9.50
N PHE A 62 10.52 7.52 9.72
CA PHE A 62 10.46 6.49 8.67
C PHE A 62 9.03 6.19 8.20
N VAL A 63 8.06 6.16 9.12
CA VAL A 63 6.64 6.03 8.77
C VAL A 63 6.20 7.19 7.88
N SER A 64 6.53 8.42 8.28
CA SER A 64 6.11 9.63 7.55
C SER A 64 6.82 9.80 6.22
N LEU A 65 8.11 9.44 6.17
CA LEU A 65 8.90 9.41 4.95
C LEU A 65 8.34 8.40 3.96
N THR A 66 8.02 7.18 4.40
CA THR A 66 7.40 6.16 3.56
C THR A 66 6.04 6.63 3.03
N GLY A 67 5.18 7.16 3.92
CA GLY A 67 3.91 7.74 3.53
C GLY A 67 4.07 8.85 2.48
N SER A 68 5.08 9.72 2.64
CA SER A 68 5.37 10.81 1.70
C SER A 68 5.81 10.30 0.33
N LEU A 69 6.74 9.33 0.28
CA LEU A 69 7.22 8.75 -0.97
C LEU A 69 6.09 8.04 -1.74
N VAL A 70 5.27 7.25 -1.04
CA VAL A 70 4.11 6.60 -1.68
C VAL A 70 3.07 7.64 -2.10
N SER A 71 2.91 8.74 -1.36
CA SER A 71 2.00 9.83 -1.76
C SER A 71 2.45 10.52 -3.04
N VAL A 72 3.76 10.74 -3.23
CA VAL A 72 4.30 11.24 -4.51
C VAL A 72 4.00 10.25 -5.64
N TRP A 73 4.16 8.94 -5.38
CA TRP A 73 3.83 7.89 -6.35
C TRP A 73 2.34 7.82 -6.69
N VAL A 74 1.46 8.01 -5.71
CA VAL A 74 0.00 8.17 -5.90
C VAL A 74 -0.28 9.35 -6.82
N VAL A 75 0.29 10.53 -6.54
CA VAL A 75 0.09 11.73 -7.35
C VAL A 75 0.55 11.50 -8.79
N ALA A 76 1.72 10.89 -8.99
CA ALA A 76 2.22 10.55 -10.32
C ALA A 76 1.23 9.67 -11.11
N ARG A 77 0.68 8.62 -10.48
CA ARG A 77 -0.31 7.74 -11.10
C ARG A 77 -1.66 8.41 -11.36
N LEU A 78 -2.07 9.37 -10.52
CA LEU A 78 -3.32 10.10 -10.71
C LEU A 78 -3.22 11.10 -11.88
N LEU A 79 -2.11 11.83 -11.98
CA LEU A 79 -1.86 12.82 -13.03
C LEU A 79 -1.53 12.16 -14.37
N HIS A 80 -0.74 11.08 -14.36
CA HIS A 80 -0.27 10.39 -15.56
C HIS A 80 -0.59 8.88 -15.50
N PRO A 81 -1.87 8.48 -15.64
CA PRO A 81 -2.32 7.10 -15.47
C PRO A 81 -1.98 6.20 -16.67
N VAL A 82 -0.70 6.02 -16.97
CA VAL A 82 -0.21 5.21 -18.09
C VAL A 82 0.00 3.75 -17.67
N GLY A 83 -0.20 2.81 -18.61
CA GLY A 83 -0.13 1.38 -18.32
C GLY A 83 1.20 0.89 -17.75
N LEU A 84 2.32 1.53 -18.11
CA LEU A 84 3.63 1.23 -17.52
C LEU A 84 3.62 1.42 -15.99
N LEU A 85 2.98 2.47 -15.48
CA LEU A 85 2.89 2.68 -14.04
C LEU A 85 2.02 1.62 -13.37
N ALA A 86 1.01 1.08 -14.05
CA ALA A 86 0.23 -0.06 -13.55
C ALA A 86 1.10 -1.31 -13.36
N VAL A 87 2.03 -1.56 -14.28
CA VAL A 87 2.95 -2.71 -14.21
C VAL A 87 3.94 -2.54 -13.07
N ILE A 88 4.56 -1.36 -12.99
CA ILE A 88 5.51 -1.04 -11.91
C ILE A 88 4.80 -1.15 -10.55
N ASP A 89 3.59 -0.60 -10.44
CA ASP A 89 2.77 -0.69 -9.24
C ASP A 89 2.46 -2.15 -8.91
N GLY A 90 1.98 -2.94 -9.87
CA GLY A 90 1.63 -4.34 -9.65
C GLY A 90 2.80 -5.20 -9.13
N TRP A 91 4.02 -4.98 -9.64
CA TRP A 91 5.21 -5.64 -9.10
C TRP A 91 5.60 -5.10 -7.71
N GLY A 92 5.48 -3.79 -7.48
CA GLY A 92 5.64 -3.18 -6.17
C GLY A 92 4.70 -3.79 -5.13
N ARG A 93 3.43 -4.01 -5.49
CA ARG A 93 2.42 -4.64 -4.63
C ARG A 93 2.76 -6.09 -4.27
N LEU A 94 3.32 -6.87 -5.21
CA LEU A 94 3.81 -8.21 -4.87
C LEU A 94 4.92 -8.16 -3.82
N TRP A 95 5.86 -7.21 -3.97
CA TRP A 95 6.95 -7.02 -3.01
C TRP A 95 6.44 -6.58 -1.63
N VAL A 96 5.54 -5.60 -1.58
CA VAL A 96 4.93 -5.12 -0.33
C VAL A 96 4.13 -6.26 0.32
N GLY A 97 3.29 -6.96 -0.43
CA GLY A 97 2.54 -8.11 0.06
C GLY A 97 3.44 -9.22 0.61
N ALA A 98 4.55 -9.53 -0.06
CA ALA A 98 5.54 -10.48 0.44
C ALA A 98 6.20 -10.00 1.75
N SER A 99 6.52 -8.71 1.85
CA SER A 99 7.09 -8.10 3.06
C SER A 99 6.10 -8.16 4.23
N LEU A 100 4.81 -7.93 3.98
CA LEU A 100 3.76 -8.04 4.99
C LEU A 100 3.58 -9.49 5.47
N VAL A 101 3.59 -10.47 4.55
CA VAL A 101 3.57 -11.89 4.90
C VAL A 101 4.78 -12.26 5.75
N TRP A 102 5.97 -11.78 5.39
CA TRP A 102 7.17 -12.01 6.18
C TRP A 102 7.02 -11.51 7.63
N ILE A 103 6.46 -10.31 7.82
CA ILE A 103 6.18 -9.77 9.17
C ILE A 103 5.13 -10.60 9.92
N LEU A 104 4.07 -11.05 9.24
CA LEU A 104 3.07 -11.95 9.85
C LEU A 104 3.70 -13.26 10.34
N LEU A 105 4.61 -13.84 9.57
CA LEU A 105 5.34 -15.06 9.95
C LEU A 105 6.25 -14.86 11.17
N LEU A 106 6.73 -13.64 11.39
CA LEU A 106 7.50 -13.26 12.59
C LEU A 106 6.61 -12.92 13.81
N GLY A 107 5.29 -13.15 13.73
CA GLY A 107 4.35 -12.84 14.80
C GLY A 107 3.89 -11.38 14.83
N GLY A 108 3.98 -10.69 13.69
CA GLY A 108 3.46 -9.33 13.55
C GLY A 108 1.93 -9.22 13.68
N PRO A 109 1.39 -7.99 13.68
CA PRO A 109 -0.04 -7.75 13.91
C PRO A 109 -0.93 -8.48 12.87
N PRO A 110 -1.91 -9.32 13.30
CA PRO A 110 -2.85 -10.00 12.39
C PRO A 110 -3.57 -9.09 11.40
N VAL A 111 -3.83 -7.83 11.76
CA VAL A 111 -4.45 -6.83 10.88
C VAL A 111 -3.70 -6.62 9.56
N LEU A 112 -2.40 -6.92 9.52
CA LEU A 112 -1.60 -6.84 8.29
C LEU A 112 -2.10 -7.79 7.19
N ALA A 113 -2.83 -8.86 7.54
CA ALA A 113 -3.43 -9.75 6.56
C ALA A 113 -4.43 -9.02 5.64
N LEU A 114 -5.11 -7.97 6.14
CA LEU A 114 -6.00 -7.15 5.31
C LEU A 114 -5.21 -6.44 4.21
N PHE A 115 -4.02 -5.91 4.52
CA PHE A 115 -3.16 -5.29 3.52
C PHE A 115 -2.57 -6.31 2.55
N VAL A 116 -2.20 -7.51 3.01
CA VAL A 116 -1.77 -8.59 2.09
C VAL A 116 -2.84 -8.86 1.04
N LEU A 117 -4.10 -8.94 1.47
CA LEU A 117 -5.23 -9.15 0.55
C LEU A 117 -5.37 -8.00 -0.46
N THR A 118 -5.30 -6.74 -0.01
CA THR A 118 -5.41 -5.59 -0.93
C THR A 118 -4.24 -5.50 -1.88
N GLU A 119 -3.01 -5.75 -1.40
CA GLU A 119 -1.81 -5.73 -2.23
C GLU A 119 -1.86 -6.82 -3.32
N TRP A 120 -2.16 -8.05 -2.95
CA TRP A 120 -2.22 -9.14 -3.92
C TRP A 120 -3.42 -9.03 -4.87
N ALA A 121 -4.57 -8.55 -4.40
CA ALA A 121 -5.69 -8.24 -5.28
C ALA A 121 -5.32 -7.16 -6.31
N GLY A 122 -4.61 -6.11 -5.89
CA GLY A 122 -4.10 -5.06 -6.77
C GLY A 122 -3.07 -5.56 -7.76
N ALA A 123 -2.09 -6.34 -7.28
CA ALA A 123 -1.08 -6.97 -8.12
C ALA A 123 -1.71 -7.85 -9.19
N VAL A 124 -2.65 -8.72 -8.81
CA VAL A 124 -3.36 -9.59 -9.75
C VAL A 124 -4.14 -8.75 -10.75
N ALA A 125 -4.89 -7.73 -10.32
CA ALA A 125 -5.68 -6.89 -11.21
C ALA A 125 -4.80 -6.19 -12.26
N GLN A 126 -3.70 -5.58 -11.84
CA GLN A 126 -2.82 -4.80 -12.71
C GLN A 126 -1.95 -5.68 -13.62
N LEU A 127 -1.30 -6.71 -13.06
CA LEU A 127 -0.42 -7.59 -13.83
C LEU A 127 -1.20 -8.50 -14.78
N ARG A 128 -2.42 -8.92 -14.40
CA ARG A 128 -3.31 -9.63 -15.32
C ARG A 128 -3.70 -8.76 -16.50
N ALA A 129 -4.05 -7.49 -16.28
CA ALA A 129 -4.34 -6.54 -17.35
C ALA A 129 -3.12 -6.33 -18.27
N ALA A 130 -1.91 -6.32 -17.70
CA ALA A 130 -0.67 -6.18 -18.46
C ALA A 130 -0.29 -7.41 -19.29
N TYR A 131 -0.48 -8.62 -18.74
CA TYR A 131 0.13 -9.84 -19.30
C TYR A 131 -0.85 -10.83 -19.93
N ARG A 132 -2.16 -10.78 -19.66
CA ARG A 132 -3.12 -11.75 -20.27
C ARG A 132 -3.47 -11.49 -21.74
N ARG A 133 -2.96 -10.44 -22.37
CA ARG A 133 -3.29 -10.06 -23.76
C ARG A 133 -2.09 -9.61 -24.61
N ALA A 134 -0.87 -10.05 -24.29
CA ALA A 134 0.21 -10.05 -25.27
C ALA A 134 0.66 -11.48 -25.55
#